data_AF-A0A421K5V4-F1
#
_entry.id   AF-A0A421K5V4-F1
#
_cell.length_a   1.000
_cell.length_b   1.000
_cell.length_c   1.000
_cell.angle_alpha   90.00
_cell.angle_beta   90.00
_cell.angle_gamma   90.00
#
_symmetry.space_group_name_H-M   'P 1'
#
loop_
_entity.id
_entity.type
_entity.pdbx_description
1 polymer ?
#
loop_
_entity_poly.entity_id
_entity_poly.type
_entity_poly.pdbx_seq_one_letter_code
_entity_poly.pdbx_strand_id
1 'polypeptide(L)'
;MTLALLVLAPFQITQANSQQDHLDTIILGMGCFWGAEKRMSALPGVVDVESGYANGEIEASYRKILSHESLRKLGLSEKRNHTEVVKVTFDTNTTSLEAVLIGFWQNHDPTQGDRQGNDVGSNYRSAIYTHSDEQTTTAIETRDIYQQALLANEFGRITTEIAPLTNYTAAETYHQDYLVKNPNGYCGLGGTGVIYPGNHESHRQRATTTARLDGEKLDPQRQLVVFEAQGCHFCQHFKADILDHWQAEVAIASSLSRQPPAGWTLQKSLIATPTIVLFEQGNEVSRLTGYNGDMNRFWQWLDSQRMRPEASNIAASMVSGRS
;
A
#
# COMPACT_ATOMS: atom_id res chain seq x y z
N MET A 1 18.92 59.64 28.40
CA MET A 1 18.57 58.21 28.58
C MET A 1 17.86 57.75 27.32
N THR A 2 18.58 57.08 26.43
CA THR A 2 18.08 56.63 25.12
C THR A 2 17.56 55.20 25.28
N LEU A 3 16.26 55.00 25.07
CA LEU A 3 15.60 53.70 25.21
C LEU A 3 15.83 52.89 23.91
N ALA A 4 16.52 51.76 24.02
CA ALA A 4 16.71 50.83 22.92
C ALA A 4 15.48 49.92 22.79
N LEU A 5 14.80 49.96 21.63
CA LEU A 5 13.73 49.03 21.26
C LEU A 5 14.36 47.71 20.80
N LEU A 6 14.14 46.62 21.54
CA LEU A 6 14.44 45.26 21.08
C LEU A 6 13.33 44.81 20.12
N VAL A 7 13.68 44.60 18.85
CA VAL A 7 12.80 43.96 17.87
C VAL A 7 12.98 42.45 17.97
N LEU A 8 11.96 41.74 18.46
CA LEU A 8 11.90 40.28 18.43
C LEU A 8 11.49 39.82 17.03
N ALA A 9 12.38 39.11 16.35
CA ALA A 9 12.05 38.44 15.08
C ALA A 9 11.14 37.22 15.35
N PRO A 10 10.12 36.96 14.52
CA PRO A 10 9.26 35.79 14.70
C PRO A 10 10.02 34.51 14.32
N PHE A 11 9.99 33.54 15.23
CA PHE A 11 10.37 32.15 14.98
C PHE A 11 9.51 31.58 13.85
N GLN A 12 10.12 31.22 12.73
CA GLN A 12 9.43 30.42 11.70
C GLN A 12 9.32 28.98 12.21
N ILE A 13 8.09 28.54 12.45
CA ILE A 13 7.78 27.13 12.66
C ILE A 13 7.91 26.44 11.30
N THR A 14 8.97 25.67 11.12
CA THR A 14 9.10 24.72 10.02
C THR A 14 8.00 23.66 10.16
N GLN A 15 7.04 23.63 9.23
CA GLN A 15 6.09 22.53 9.14
C GLN A 15 6.83 21.27 8.72
N ALA A 16 6.79 20.25 9.58
CA ALA A 16 7.27 18.91 9.27
C ALA A 16 6.14 18.12 8.57
N ASN A 17 6.44 17.64 7.35
CA ASN A 17 5.88 16.50 6.61
C ASN A 17 4.39 16.14 6.77
N SER A 18 3.59 16.49 5.76
CA SER A 18 2.25 15.93 5.47
C SER A 18 2.31 14.62 4.65
N GLN A 19 3.23 13.70 4.98
CA GLN A 19 3.48 12.49 4.18
C GLN A 19 2.70 11.24 4.67
N GLN A 20 1.78 11.38 5.63
CA GLN A 20 1.14 10.27 6.36
C GLN A 20 -0.35 10.03 6.09
N ASP A 21 -1.02 10.79 5.22
CA ASP A 21 -2.51 10.73 5.09
C ASP A 21 -3.06 9.47 4.39
N HIS A 22 -2.19 8.58 3.87
CA HIS A 22 -2.61 7.35 3.18
C HIS A 22 -1.92 6.08 3.71
N LEU A 23 -1.10 6.21 4.74
CA LEU A 23 -0.44 5.07 5.36
C LEU A 23 -1.28 4.61 6.56
N ASP A 24 -1.65 3.34 6.55
CA ASP A 24 -2.19 2.69 7.75
C ASP A 24 -1.18 1.64 8.22
N THR A 25 -1.28 1.27 9.50
CA THR A 25 -0.36 0.33 10.15
C THR A 25 -1.14 -0.69 10.96
N ILE A 26 -0.66 -1.94 10.91
CA ILE A 26 -1.18 -3.04 11.71
C ILE A 26 -0.01 -3.84 12.30
N ILE A 27 -0.16 -4.36 13.52
CA ILE A 27 0.86 -5.16 14.19
C ILE A 27 0.48 -6.63 14.12
N LEU A 28 1.37 -7.47 13.58
CA LEU A 28 1.07 -8.88 13.29
C LEU A 28 2.11 -9.81 13.91
N GLY A 29 1.66 -10.74 14.76
CA GLY A 29 2.45 -11.83 15.31
C GLY A 29 2.28 -13.09 14.47
N MET A 30 3.36 -13.60 13.88
CA MET A 30 3.34 -14.75 12.97
C MET A 30 4.43 -15.76 13.37
N GLY A 31 4.76 -15.88 14.66
CA GLY A 31 5.95 -16.62 15.10
C GLY A 31 7.23 -15.81 14.89
N CYS A 32 8.30 -16.43 14.41
CA CYS A 32 9.59 -15.76 14.21
C CYS A 32 9.44 -14.55 13.25
N PHE A 33 9.74 -13.35 13.76
CA PHE A 33 9.54 -12.11 13.01
C PHE A 33 10.41 -11.97 11.75
N TRP A 34 11.50 -12.75 11.60
CA TRP A 34 12.36 -12.73 10.41
C TRP A 34 11.64 -13.31 9.20
N GLY A 35 10.94 -14.42 9.42
CA GLY A 35 10.07 -15.00 8.40
C GLY A 35 8.88 -14.09 8.13
N ALA A 36 8.28 -13.54 9.18
CA ALA A 36 7.12 -12.64 9.07
C ALA A 36 7.43 -11.41 8.23
N GLU A 37 8.55 -10.73 8.51
CA GLU A 37 9.04 -9.54 7.80
C GLU A 37 9.16 -9.85 6.30
N LYS A 38 9.87 -10.93 5.94
CA LYS A 38 10.02 -11.35 4.55
C LYS A 38 8.69 -11.63 3.85
N ARG A 39 7.72 -12.26 4.53
CA ARG A 39 6.42 -12.59 3.92
C ARG A 39 5.55 -11.35 3.73
N MET A 40 5.50 -10.49 4.74
CA MET A 40 4.64 -9.30 4.72
C MET A 40 5.19 -8.22 3.78
N SER A 41 6.52 -8.04 3.71
CA SER A 41 7.16 -7.10 2.78
C SER A 41 6.95 -7.47 1.31
N ALA A 42 6.63 -8.74 1.01
CA ALA A 42 6.36 -9.20 -0.35
C ALA A 42 4.92 -8.91 -0.82
N LEU A 43 4.03 -8.45 0.08
CA LEU A 43 2.64 -8.18 -0.29
C LEU A 43 2.53 -6.87 -1.09
N PRO A 44 1.74 -6.84 -2.18
CA PRO A 44 1.47 -5.62 -2.91
C PRO A 44 0.88 -4.53 -2.00
N GLY A 45 1.44 -3.33 -2.09
CA GLY A 45 1.00 -2.15 -1.35
C GLY A 45 1.53 -2.01 0.07
N VAL A 46 2.27 -3.00 0.58
CA VAL A 46 3.08 -2.85 1.79
C VAL A 46 4.29 -1.98 1.47
N VAL A 47 4.54 -0.96 2.28
CA VAL A 47 5.61 0.03 2.07
C VAL A 47 6.75 -0.10 3.06
N ASP A 48 6.48 -0.59 4.27
CA ASP A 48 7.47 -0.81 5.32
C ASP A 48 7.03 -1.94 6.25
N VAL A 49 8.00 -2.70 6.76
CA VAL A 49 7.78 -3.74 7.76
C VAL A 49 8.91 -3.70 8.78
N GLU A 50 8.57 -3.43 10.04
CA GLU A 50 9.54 -3.32 11.14
C GLU A 50 9.33 -4.46 12.14
N SER A 51 10.37 -5.22 12.45
CA SER A 51 10.35 -6.26 13.48
C SER A 51 10.28 -5.64 14.88
N GLY A 52 9.49 -6.23 15.78
CA GLY A 52 9.29 -5.71 17.13
C GLY A 52 8.72 -6.71 18.13
N TYR A 53 8.43 -6.20 19.32
CA TYR A 53 7.87 -6.92 20.46
C TYR A 53 6.62 -6.19 20.96
N ALA A 54 5.52 -6.91 21.18
CA ALA A 54 4.26 -6.28 21.55
C ALA A 54 3.46 -7.05 22.62
N ASN A 55 2.60 -6.29 23.32
CA ASN A 55 1.60 -6.73 24.29
C ASN A 55 2.14 -7.68 25.36
N GLY A 56 3.30 -7.34 25.95
CA GLY A 56 3.87 -8.00 27.12
C GLY A 56 3.98 -7.06 28.32
N GLU A 57 4.35 -7.59 29.49
CA GLU A 57 4.42 -6.87 30.77
C GLU A 57 5.85 -6.76 31.33
N ILE A 58 6.84 -7.18 30.53
CA ILE A 58 8.25 -7.19 30.90
C ILE A 58 9.01 -6.13 30.10
N GLU A 59 10.29 -5.95 30.42
CA GLU A 59 11.18 -5.16 29.58
C GLU A 59 11.35 -5.83 28.20
N ALA A 60 11.08 -5.08 27.13
CA ALA A 60 11.14 -5.60 25.77
C ALA A 60 12.58 -5.56 25.21
N SER A 61 13.23 -6.73 25.20
CA SER A 61 14.44 -7.00 24.41
C SER A 61 14.49 -8.49 24.07
N TYR A 62 15.19 -8.86 23.00
CA TYR A 62 15.27 -10.25 22.54
C TYR A 62 15.67 -11.21 23.68
N ARG A 63 16.76 -10.87 24.38
CA ARG A 63 17.28 -11.68 25.48
C ARG A 63 16.30 -11.80 26.64
N LYS A 64 15.63 -10.71 27.02
CA LYS A 64 14.67 -10.72 28.13
C LYS A 64 13.48 -11.60 27.79
N ILE A 65 12.93 -11.49 26.58
CA ILE A 65 11.77 -12.26 26.11
C ILE A 65 12.07 -13.76 26.11
N LEU A 66 13.21 -14.19 25.57
CA LEU A 66 13.59 -15.61 25.56
C LEU A 66 13.85 -16.15 26.97
N SER A 67 14.55 -15.38 27.82
CA SER A 67 14.80 -15.78 29.21
C SER A 67 13.50 -15.87 30.01
N HIS A 68 12.57 -14.95 29.77
CA HIS A 68 11.29 -14.89 30.46
C HIS A 68 10.35 -16.00 30.01
N GLU A 69 10.37 -16.39 28.74
CA GLU A 69 9.64 -17.57 28.26
C GLU A 69 10.05 -18.83 29.03
N SER A 70 11.35 -18.99 29.31
CA SER A 70 11.85 -20.10 30.12
C SER A 70 11.33 -20.04 31.57
N LEU A 71 11.27 -18.85 32.16
CA LEU A 71 10.69 -18.65 33.50
C LEU A 71 9.18 -18.97 33.53
N ARG A 72 8.44 -18.60 32.48
CA ARG A 72 7.01 -18.93 32.34
C ARG A 72 6.80 -20.44 32.25
N LYS A 73 7.59 -21.15 31.43
CA LYS A 73 7.52 -22.62 31.30
C LYS A 73 7.81 -23.35 32.62
N LEU A 74 8.61 -22.75 33.50
CA LEU A 74 8.91 -23.27 34.84
C LEU A 74 7.87 -22.87 35.91
N GLY A 75 6.84 -22.09 35.57
CA GLY A 75 5.87 -21.57 36.55
C GLY A 75 6.47 -20.55 37.52
N LEU A 76 7.60 -19.92 37.16
CA LEU A 76 8.32 -18.96 38.01
C LEU A 76 7.93 -17.50 37.71
N SER A 77 7.09 -17.27 36.71
CA SER A 77 6.58 -15.94 36.38
C SER A 77 5.19 -16.03 35.77
N GLU A 78 4.25 -15.28 36.37
CA GLU A 78 2.90 -15.12 35.83
C GLU A 78 2.78 -13.94 34.85
N LYS A 79 3.79 -13.04 34.82
CA LYS A 79 3.79 -11.87 33.93
C LYS A 79 3.64 -12.29 32.48
N ARG A 80 2.88 -11.53 31.70
CA ARG A 80 2.72 -11.80 30.26
C ARG A 80 4.00 -11.50 29.48
N ASN A 81 4.44 -12.43 28.63
CA ASN A 81 5.59 -12.21 27.75
C ASN A 81 5.17 -11.43 26.50
N HIS A 82 6.08 -10.64 25.92
CA HIS A 82 5.85 -10.06 24.60
C HIS A 82 5.82 -11.18 23.55
N THR A 83 5.08 -10.97 22.46
CA THR A 83 5.27 -11.76 21.24
C THR A 83 6.15 -11.01 20.27
N GLU A 84 6.95 -11.77 19.52
CA GLU A 84 7.56 -11.29 18.29
C GLU A 84 6.44 -10.91 17.32
N VAL A 85 6.55 -9.71 16.76
CA VAL A 85 5.60 -9.13 15.82
C VAL A 85 6.34 -8.40 14.71
N VAL A 86 5.61 -8.11 13.64
CA VAL A 86 5.99 -7.11 12.65
C VAL A 86 4.96 -5.98 12.63
N LYS A 87 5.43 -4.74 12.61
CA LYS A 87 4.64 -3.54 12.31
C LYS A 87 4.60 -3.39 10.79
N VAL A 88 3.46 -3.65 10.19
CA VAL A 88 3.26 -3.58 8.74
C VAL A 88 2.60 -2.25 8.41
N THR A 89 3.32 -1.40 7.67
CA THR A 89 2.79 -0.15 7.13
C THR A 89 2.47 -0.33 5.66
N PHE A 90 1.27 0.06 5.25
CA PHE A 90 0.78 -0.13 3.89
C PHE A 90 0.07 1.12 3.36
N ASP A 91 0.18 1.34 2.04
CA ASP A 91 -0.51 2.45 1.36
C ASP A 91 -1.95 2.02 1.04
N THR A 92 -2.89 2.65 1.75
CA THR A 92 -4.34 2.41 1.65
C THR A 92 -4.91 2.69 0.25
N ASN A 93 -4.19 3.39 -0.62
CA ASN A 93 -4.57 3.57 -2.03
C ASN A 93 -4.24 2.37 -2.91
N THR A 94 -3.29 1.53 -2.48
CA THR A 94 -2.76 0.41 -3.27
C THR A 94 -3.21 -0.95 -2.76
N THR A 95 -3.47 -1.06 -1.46
CA THR A 95 -3.94 -2.26 -0.79
C THR A 95 -4.86 -1.89 0.37
N SER A 96 -5.62 -2.85 0.89
CA SER A 96 -6.49 -2.63 2.06
C SER A 96 -6.02 -3.46 3.24
N LEU A 97 -6.50 -3.12 4.44
CA LEU A 97 -6.28 -3.93 5.63
C LEU A 97 -6.75 -5.38 5.42
N GLU A 98 -7.91 -5.57 4.78
CA GLU A 98 -8.44 -6.89 4.43
C GLU A 98 -7.43 -7.69 3.58
N ALA A 99 -6.83 -7.06 2.56
CA ALA A 99 -5.83 -7.70 1.71
C ALA A 99 -4.55 -8.07 2.49
N VAL A 100 -4.09 -7.17 3.36
CA VAL A 100 -2.94 -7.42 4.26
C VAL A 100 -3.25 -8.59 5.20
N LEU A 101 -4.45 -8.64 5.78
CA LEU A 101 -4.88 -9.72 6.67
C LEU A 101 -5.08 -11.05 5.94
N ILE A 102 -5.57 -11.05 4.70
CA ILE A 102 -5.57 -12.26 3.85
C ILE A 102 -4.14 -12.77 3.63
N GLY A 103 -3.18 -11.86 3.41
CA GLY A 103 -1.77 -12.18 3.37
C GLY A 103 -1.28 -12.81 4.68
N PHE A 104 -1.61 -12.20 5.82
CA PHE A 104 -1.32 -12.72 7.15
C PHE A 104 -1.84 -14.15 7.33
N TRP A 105 -3.13 -14.39 7.08
CA TRP A 105 -3.79 -15.69 7.29
C TRP A 105 -3.15 -16.83 6.50
N GLN A 106 -2.72 -16.58 5.26
CA GLN A 106 -2.18 -17.61 4.37
C GLN A 106 -0.66 -17.85 4.53
N ASN A 107 0.06 -16.92 5.16
CA ASN A 107 1.53 -16.99 5.25
C ASN A 107 2.06 -17.58 6.58
N HIS A 108 1.18 -18.04 7.47
CA HIS A 108 1.53 -18.79 8.68
C HIS A 108 0.45 -19.83 9.02
N ASP A 109 0.64 -20.64 10.07
CA ASP A 109 -0.39 -21.58 10.56
C ASP A 109 -1.12 -20.99 11.78
N PRO A 110 -2.26 -20.29 11.62
CA PRO A 110 -2.95 -19.62 12.73
C PRO A 110 -3.62 -20.61 13.71
N THR A 111 -3.52 -21.91 13.48
CA THR A 111 -4.09 -22.95 14.36
C THR A 111 -3.09 -23.48 15.39
N GLN A 112 -1.82 -23.07 15.28
CA GLN A 112 -0.78 -23.41 16.24
C GLN A 112 -0.72 -22.37 17.38
N GLY A 113 -1.37 -22.70 18.49
CA GLY A 113 -1.30 -21.89 19.71
C GLY A 113 0.13 -21.86 20.29
N ASP A 114 0.64 -20.68 20.61
CA ASP A 114 1.98 -20.43 21.17
C ASP A 114 3.11 -21.18 20.44
N ARG A 115 2.96 -21.34 19.12
CA ARG A 115 3.92 -22.06 18.27
C ARG A 115 3.81 -21.63 16.82
N GLN A 116 4.93 -21.62 16.10
CA GLN A 116 4.97 -21.70 14.63
C GLN A 116 6.07 -22.66 14.18
N GLY A 117 5.68 -23.79 13.60
CA GLY A 117 6.63 -24.82 13.19
C GLY A 117 7.43 -25.33 14.40
N ASN A 118 8.75 -25.13 14.36
CA ASN A 118 9.67 -25.54 15.43
C ASN A 118 9.83 -24.48 16.54
N ASP A 119 9.32 -23.26 16.33
CA ASP A 119 9.43 -22.18 17.29
C ASP A 119 8.28 -22.28 18.31
N VAL A 120 8.59 -22.69 19.54
CA VAL A 120 7.60 -22.99 20.60
C VAL A 120 7.75 -22.04 21.79
N GLY A 121 6.69 -21.29 22.08
CA GLY A 121 6.60 -20.40 23.22
C GLY A 121 5.56 -19.30 23.03
N SER A 122 5.13 -18.69 24.13
CA SER A 122 4.16 -17.59 24.10
C SER A 122 4.67 -16.35 23.35
N ASN A 123 6.00 -16.25 23.16
CA ASN A 123 6.63 -15.24 22.33
C ASN A 123 6.50 -15.48 20.82
N TYR A 124 5.98 -16.64 20.40
CA TYR A 124 5.74 -17.02 19.01
C TYR A 124 4.25 -17.20 18.68
N ARG A 125 3.36 -16.71 19.55
CA ARG A 125 1.92 -16.80 19.35
C ARG A 125 1.48 -16.04 18.10
N SER A 126 0.47 -16.55 17.43
CA SER A 126 -0.21 -15.80 16.37
C SER A 126 -1.02 -14.66 16.98
N ALA A 127 -0.87 -13.43 16.46
CA ALA A 127 -1.55 -12.26 16.99
C ALA A 127 -1.84 -11.20 15.93
N ILE A 128 -2.92 -10.43 16.12
CA ILE A 128 -3.24 -9.19 15.42
C ILE A 128 -3.47 -8.13 16.50
N TYR A 129 -2.62 -7.12 16.55
CA TYR A 129 -2.81 -5.98 17.44
C TYR A 129 -3.27 -4.75 16.69
N THR A 130 -4.44 -4.27 17.10
CA THR A 130 -5.21 -3.24 16.38
C THR A 130 -5.04 -1.86 17.01
N HIS A 131 -5.10 -0.84 16.18
CA HIS A 131 -5.07 0.57 16.58
C HIS A 131 -6.47 1.20 16.68
N SER A 132 -7.49 0.54 16.11
CA SER A 132 -8.87 1.04 16.10
C SER A 132 -9.90 -0.09 16.10
N ASP A 133 -11.16 0.28 16.35
CA ASP A 133 -12.29 -0.65 16.30
C ASP A 133 -12.55 -1.16 14.88
N GLU A 134 -12.35 -0.33 13.85
CA GLU A 134 -12.48 -0.72 12.44
C GLU A 134 -11.47 -1.82 12.05
N GLN A 135 -10.23 -1.71 12.54
CA GLN A 135 -9.23 -2.75 12.34
C GLN A 135 -9.65 -4.04 13.07
N THR A 136 -10.22 -3.92 14.26
CA THR A 136 -10.71 -5.05 15.07
C THR A 136 -11.85 -5.77 14.37
N THR A 137 -12.84 -5.04 13.85
CA THR A 137 -13.94 -5.60 13.05
C THR A 137 -13.40 -6.33 11.82
N THR A 138 -12.51 -5.70 11.04
CA THR A 138 -11.91 -6.32 9.85
C THR A 138 -11.13 -7.59 10.19
N ALA A 139 -10.39 -7.59 11.31
CA ALA A 139 -9.64 -8.76 11.77
C ALA A 139 -10.56 -9.93 12.16
N ILE A 140 -11.67 -9.63 12.84
CA ILE A 140 -12.67 -10.64 13.24
C ILE A 140 -13.37 -11.22 12.01
N GLU A 141 -13.84 -10.37 11.08
CA GLU A 141 -14.50 -10.80 9.86
C GLU A 141 -13.59 -11.68 9.01
N THR A 142 -12.34 -11.24 8.80
CA THR A 142 -11.40 -12.01 7.98
C THR A 142 -11.02 -13.34 8.65
N ARG A 143 -10.83 -13.36 9.98
CA ARG A 143 -10.65 -14.58 10.76
C ARG A 143 -11.79 -15.56 10.55
N ASP A 144 -13.03 -15.11 10.68
CA ASP A 144 -14.20 -15.99 10.64
C ASP A 144 -14.38 -16.65 9.28
N ILE A 145 -14.10 -15.91 8.21
CA ILE A 145 -14.06 -16.45 6.84
C ILE A 145 -12.94 -17.49 6.70
N TYR A 146 -11.72 -17.17 7.14
CA TYR A 146 -10.59 -18.10 7.02
C TYR A 146 -10.77 -19.37 7.88
N GLN A 147 -11.40 -19.22 9.05
CA GLN A 147 -11.73 -20.34 9.93
C GLN A 147 -12.59 -21.39 9.22
N GLN A 148 -13.58 -20.97 8.41
CA GLN A 148 -14.39 -21.93 7.64
C GLN A 148 -13.54 -22.69 6.62
N ALA A 149 -12.60 -22.00 5.96
CA ALA A 149 -11.66 -22.61 5.02
C ALA A 149 -10.78 -23.66 5.70
N LEU A 150 -10.23 -23.32 6.86
CA LEU A 150 -9.38 -24.20 7.64
C LEU A 150 -10.13 -25.45 8.09
N LEU A 151 -11.36 -25.31 8.61
CA LEU A 151 -12.18 -26.45 9.01
C LEU A 151 -12.51 -27.36 7.83
N ALA A 152 -12.79 -26.78 6.65
CA ALA A 152 -13.03 -27.54 5.42
C ALA A 152 -11.79 -28.31 4.93
N ASN A 153 -10.59 -27.92 5.36
CA ASN A 153 -9.31 -28.57 5.06
C ASN A 153 -8.74 -29.34 6.26
N GLU A 154 -9.58 -29.71 7.23
CA GLU A 154 -9.22 -30.52 8.40
C GLU A 154 -8.19 -29.87 9.36
N PHE A 155 -8.02 -28.55 9.28
CA PHE A 155 -7.22 -27.80 10.24
C PHE A 155 -8.01 -27.51 11.53
N GLY A 156 -7.26 -27.20 12.60
CA GLY A 156 -7.83 -26.83 13.89
C GLY A 156 -8.53 -25.46 13.91
N ARG A 157 -8.94 -25.05 15.11
CA ARG A 157 -9.44 -23.69 15.33
C ARG A 157 -8.30 -22.69 15.33
N ILE A 158 -8.55 -21.51 14.77
CA ILE A 158 -7.63 -20.37 14.85
C ILE A 158 -7.43 -20.01 16.32
N THR A 159 -6.17 -19.93 16.74
CA THR A 159 -5.73 -19.52 18.07
C THR A 159 -5.20 -18.08 18.10
N THR A 160 -5.24 -17.38 16.95
CA THR A 160 -4.77 -16.00 16.82
C THR A 160 -5.46 -15.07 17.80
N GLU A 161 -4.66 -14.38 18.62
CA GLU A 161 -5.14 -13.32 19.49
C GLU A 161 -5.48 -12.07 18.67
N ILE A 162 -6.71 -11.55 18.82
CA ILE A 162 -7.10 -10.26 18.25
C ILE A 162 -7.41 -9.33 19.42
N ALA A 163 -6.57 -8.30 19.60
CA ALA A 163 -6.68 -7.39 20.74
C ALA A 163 -6.14 -5.99 20.39
N PRO A 164 -6.53 -4.94 21.13
CA PRO A 164 -5.89 -3.63 20.99
C PRO A 164 -4.39 -3.68 21.29
N LEU A 165 -3.60 -2.87 20.59
CA LEU A 165 -2.19 -2.68 20.91
C LEU A 165 -2.05 -1.92 22.24
N THR A 166 -1.36 -2.52 23.21
CA THR A 166 -1.12 -1.88 24.52
C THR A 166 0.30 -1.34 24.65
N ASN A 167 1.27 -2.04 24.06
CA ASN A 167 2.64 -1.56 23.93
C ASN A 167 3.33 -2.19 22.72
N TYR A 168 4.31 -1.47 22.19
CA TYR A 168 5.16 -1.88 21.11
C TYR A 168 6.59 -1.39 21.38
N THR A 169 7.57 -2.22 21.09
CA THR A 169 8.99 -1.85 21.11
C THR A 169 9.65 -2.42 19.88
N ALA A 170 10.26 -1.55 19.07
CA ALA A 170 11.03 -1.99 17.91
C ALA A 170 12.16 -2.92 18.35
N ALA A 171 12.38 -4.00 17.60
CA ALA A 171 13.46 -4.92 17.85
C ALA A 171 14.81 -4.28 17.52
N GLU A 172 15.86 -4.82 18.10
CA GLU A 172 17.22 -4.35 17.89
C GLU A 172 17.60 -4.35 16.39
N THR A 173 18.45 -3.42 15.96
CA THR A 173 18.76 -3.18 14.53
C THR A 173 19.33 -4.39 13.77
N TYR A 174 19.88 -5.36 14.50
CA TYR A 174 20.37 -6.61 13.92
C TYR A 174 19.25 -7.61 13.57
N HIS A 175 18.03 -7.42 14.09
CA HIS A 175 16.85 -8.20 13.72
C HIS A 175 16.10 -7.64 12.52
N GLN A 176 16.21 -6.34 12.24
CA GLN A 176 15.59 -5.70 11.08
C GLN A 176 16.24 -6.20 9.79
N ASP A 177 15.46 -6.44 8.74
CA ASP A 177 15.91 -6.94 7.44
C ASP A 177 16.79 -8.21 7.54
N TYR A 178 16.54 -9.06 8.54
CA TYR A 178 17.50 -10.13 8.89
C TYR A 178 17.76 -11.08 7.72
N LEU A 179 16.72 -11.47 6.99
CA LEU A 179 16.84 -12.37 5.82
C LEU A 179 17.35 -11.68 4.56
N VAL A 180 17.31 -10.35 4.50
CA VAL A 180 18.01 -9.59 3.44
C VAL A 180 19.51 -9.61 3.72
N LYS A 181 19.90 -9.38 4.98
CA LYS A 181 21.30 -9.41 5.45
C LYS A 181 21.87 -10.83 5.45
N ASN A 182 21.04 -11.84 5.71
CA ASN A 182 21.40 -13.25 5.82
C ASN A 182 20.47 -14.10 4.94
N PRO A 183 20.71 -14.20 3.62
CA PRO A 183 19.81 -14.91 2.69
C PRO A 183 19.59 -16.39 3.01
N ASN A 184 20.58 -17.04 3.65
CA ASN A 184 20.51 -18.43 4.13
C ASN A 184 20.12 -18.54 5.61
N GLY A 185 19.64 -17.45 6.20
CA GLY A 185 19.18 -17.40 7.59
C GLY A 185 17.93 -18.25 7.82
N TYR A 186 17.67 -18.55 9.08
CA TYR A 186 16.52 -19.36 9.48
C TYR A 186 15.20 -18.68 9.07
N CYS A 187 14.34 -19.44 8.39
CA CYS A 187 13.00 -19.02 8.00
C CYS A 187 12.04 -20.21 8.14
N GLY A 188 11.62 -20.51 9.36
CA GLY A 188 10.69 -21.62 9.65
C GLY A 188 9.22 -21.35 9.34
N LEU A 189 8.89 -20.13 8.88
CA LEU A 189 7.51 -19.71 8.67
C LEU A 189 6.88 -20.37 7.42
N GLY A 190 5.99 -21.33 7.68
CA GLY A 190 5.17 -22.02 6.68
C GLY A 190 3.69 -21.72 6.87
N GLY A 191 3.01 -21.42 5.76
CA GLY A 191 1.54 -21.35 5.75
C GLY A 191 0.88 -22.72 5.75
N THR A 192 -0.43 -22.75 5.95
CA THR A 192 -1.25 -23.97 5.90
C THR A 192 -1.43 -24.53 4.48
N GLY A 193 -1.16 -23.71 3.45
CA GLY A 193 -1.52 -24.01 2.06
C GLY A 193 -3.01 -23.83 1.75
N VAL A 194 -3.84 -23.51 2.74
CA VAL A 194 -5.27 -23.25 2.57
C VAL A 194 -5.45 -21.83 2.03
N ILE A 195 -6.14 -21.74 0.89
CA ILE A 195 -6.45 -20.47 0.25
C ILE A 195 -7.63 -19.80 0.97
N TYR A 196 -7.51 -18.50 1.17
CA TYR A 196 -8.56 -17.68 1.76
C TYR A 196 -9.82 -17.70 0.86
N PRO A 197 -11.01 -18.07 1.39
CA PRO A 197 -12.25 -18.08 0.63
C PRO A 197 -12.70 -16.67 0.27
N GLY A 198 -12.92 -16.44 -1.01
CA GLY A 198 -13.21 -15.11 -1.54
C GLY A 198 -12.29 -14.86 -2.71
N ASN A 199 -12.86 -14.34 -3.79
CA ASN A 199 -12.10 -14.06 -4.99
C ASN A 199 -10.91 -13.15 -4.63
N HIS A 200 -9.69 -13.53 -5.03
CA HIS A 200 -8.59 -12.59 -5.24
C HIS A 200 -8.99 -11.44 -6.21
N GLU A 201 -10.14 -11.57 -6.86
CA GLU A 201 -10.81 -10.50 -7.59
C GLU A 201 -11.56 -9.49 -6.74
N SER A 202 -11.84 -9.66 -5.44
CA SER A 202 -12.54 -8.62 -4.67
C SER A 202 -11.68 -7.35 -4.47
N HIS A 203 -10.34 -7.44 -4.56
CA HIS A 203 -9.47 -6.25 -4.70
C HIS A 203 -9.26 -5.81 -6.16
N ARG A 204 -9.74 -6.61 -7.12
CA ARG A 204 -9.87 -6.25 -8.54
C ARG A 204 -11.29 -5.74 -8.90
N GLN A 205 -12.29 -5.98 -8.05
CA GLN A 205 -13.73 -5.78 -8.25
C GLN A 205 -14.39 -4.91 -7.16
N ARG A 206 -13.72 -4.61 -6.05
CA ARG A 206 -14.00 -3.42 -5.21
C ARG A 206 -13.47 -2.14 -5.86
N ALA A 207 -12.85 -2.27 -7.05
CA ALA A 207 -13.17 -1.38 -8.16
C ALA A 207 -14.54 -1.78 -8.70
N THR A 208 -15.62 -1.41 -8.00
CA THR A 208 -16.98 -1.51 -8.53
C THR A 208 -16.99 -0.85 -9.91
N THR A 209 -17.23 -1.67 -10.93
CA THR A 209 -17.71 -1.36 -12.29
C THR A 209 -17.92 0.13 -12.58
N THR A 210 -16.85 0.92 -12.65
CA THR A 210 -16.99 2.23 -13.28
C THR A 210 -17.08 1.95 -14.76
N ALA A 211 -18.26 2.20 -15.32
CA ALA A 211 -18.47 2.09 -16.76
C ALA A 211 -17.37 2.87 -17.48
N ARG A 212 -16.68 2.21 -18.40
CA ARG A 212 -15.74 2.87 -19.31
C ARG A 212 -16.48 3.98 -20.06
N LEU A 213 -15.77 5.05 -20.39
CA LEU A 213 -16.32 6.08 -21.27
C LEU A 213 -16.71 5.45 -22.62
N ASP A 214 -17.75 5.98 -23.24
CA ASP A 214 -18.16 5.56 -24.58
C ASP A 214 -17.33 6.33 -25.61
N GLY A 215 -16.43 5.63 -26.31
CA GLY A 215 -15.49 6.26 -27.25
C GLY A 215 -16.18 6.93 -28.43
N GLU A 216 -17.42 6.54 -28.76
CA GLU A 216 -18.21 7.18 -29.82
C GLU A 216 -18.73 8.57 -29.43
N LYS A 217 -18.73 8.89 -28.12
CA LYS A 217 -19.16 10.19 -27.59
C LYS A 217 -18.00 11.14 -27.29
N LEU A 218 -16.76 10.70 -27.52
CA LEU A 218 -15.55 11.48 -27.32
C LEU A 218 -15.06 12.05 -28.65
N ASP A 219 -14.17 13.05 -28.59
CA ASP A 219 -13.58 13.62 -29.79
C ASP A 219 -12.56 12.61 -30.39
N PRO A 220 -12.82 12.07 -31.60
CA PRO A 220 -11.93 11.08 -32.20
C PRO A 220 -10.66 11.72 -32.79
N GLN A 221 -10.64 13.02 -33.05
CA GLN A 221 -9.44 13.70 -33.53
C GLN A 221 -8.49 13.93 -32.37
N ARG A 222 -8.98 14.47 -31.24
CA ARG A 222 -8.14 14.78 -30.10
C ARG A 222 -8.91 14.87 -28.79
N GLN A 223 -8.62 13.96 -27.87
CA GLN A 223 -9.29 13.90 -26.57
C GLN A 223 -8.30 13.69 -25.43
N LEU A 224 -8.41 14.51 -24.39
CA LEU A 224 -7.80 14.22 -23.09
C LEU A 224 -8.77 13.41 -22.24
N VAL A 225 -8.26 12.34 -21.62
CA VAL A 225 -8.97 11.59 -20.59
C VAL A 225 -8.14 11.59 -19.32
N VAL A 226 -8.75 12.05 -18.22
CA VAL A 226 -8.18 12.02 -16.88
C VAL A 226 -8.69 10.76 -16.19
N PHE A 227 -7.78 9.81 -15.97
CA PHE A 227 -8.08 8.60 -15.24
C PHE A 227 -7.83 8.84 -13.74
N GLU A 228 -8.91 8.76 -12.98
CA GLU A 228 -8.97 9.08 -11.55
C GLU A 228 -9.29 7.81 -10.74
N ALA A 229 -9.20 7.92 -9.42
CA ALA A 229 -9.67 6.90 -8.50
C ALA A 229 -10.61 7.53 -7.46
N GLN A 230 -11.55 6.74 -6.96
CA GLN A 230 -12.45 7.20 -5.89
C GLN A 230 -11.62 7.56 -4.64
N GLY A 231 -11.84 8.74 -4.08
CA GLY A 231 -11.08 9.23 -2.92
C GLY A 231 -9.66 9.71 -3.23
N CYS A 232 -9.26 9.80 -4.50
CA CYS A 232 -7.93 10.25 -4.90
C CYS A 232 -7.71 11.75 -4.60
N HIS A 233 -6.89 12.04 -3.58
CA HIS A 233 -6.55 13.41 -3.21
C HIS A 233 -5.82 14.16 -4.34
N PHE A 234 -4.84 13.54 -5.00
CA PHE A 234 -4.15 14.16 -6.15
C PHE A 234 -5.10 14.48 -7.31
N CYS A 235 -6.19 13.73 -7.46
CA CYS A 235 -7.22 13.97 -8.46
C CYS A 235 -8.07 15.19 -8.07
N GLN A 236 -8.37 15.35 -6.77
CA GLN A 236 -9.02 16.56 -6.25
C GLN A 236 -8.14 17.81 -6.45
N HIS A 237 -6.84 17.71 -6.20
CA HIS A 237 -5.88 18.78 -6.47
C HIS A 237 -5.82 19.12 -7.96
N PHE A 238 -5.67 18.10 -8.81
CA PHE A 238 -5.68 18.31 -10.26
C PHE A 238 -6.99 18.93 -10.74
N LYS A 239 -8.12 18.52 -10.16
CA LYS A 239 -9.42 19.10 -10.45
C LYS A 239 -9.46 20.59 -10.08
N ALA A 240 -9.06 20.93 -8.85
CA ALA A 240 -9.07 22.31 -8.37
C ALA A 240 -8.12 23.20 -9.17
N ASP A 241 -6.91 22.74 -9.46
CA ASP A 241 -5.89 23.54 -10.13
C ASP A 241 -6.11 23.68 -11.64
N ILE A 242 -6.62 22.61 -12.29
CA ILE A 242 -6.64 22.48 -13.75
C ILE A 242 -8.06 22.31 -14.29
N LEU A 243 -8.83 21.33 -13.84
CA LEU A 243 -10.12 20.99 -14.47
C LEU A 243 -11.20 22.06 -14.24
N ASP A 244 -11.28 22.61 -13.03
CA ASP A 244 -12.28 23.63 -12.68
C ASP A 244 -12.00 24.98 -13.38
N HIS A 245 -10.82 25.12 -13.98
CA HIS A 245 -10.37 26.30 -14.71
C HIS A 245 -10.04 25.98 -16.18
N TRP A 246 -10.52 24.85 -16.71
CA TRP A 246 -10.17 24.38 -18.04
C TRP A 246 -10.62 25.33 -19.15
N GLN A 247 -9.68 25.83 -19.95
CA GLN A 247 -9.93 26.75 -21.08
C GLN A 247 -9.22 26.32 -22.37
N ALA A 248 -8.54 25.18 -22.39
CA ALA A 248 -7.84 24.72 -23.59
C ALA A 248 -8.82 24.17 -24.65
N GLU A 249 -8.43 24.26 -25.92
CA GLU A 249 -9.24 23.82 -27.05
C GLU A 249 -9.50 22.31 -27.08
N VAL A 250 -8.57 21.51 -26.52
CA VAL A 250 -8.73 20.06 -26.49
C VAL A 250 -9.78 19.68 -25.45
N ALA A 251 -10.76 18.86 -25.89
CA ALA A 251 -11.80 18.35 -25.02
C ALA A 251 -11.20 17.47 -23.91
N ILE A 252 -11.74 17.60 -22.70
CA ILE A 252 -11.31 16.83 -21.53
C ILE A 252 -12.48 16.06 -20.94
N ALA A 253 -12.24 14.81 -20.57
CA ALA A 253 -13.19 13.94 -19.88
C ALA A 253 -12.51 13.26 -18.68
N SER A 254 -13.28 12.95 -17.66
CA SER A 254 -12.82 12.21 -16.47
C SER A 254 -13.38 10.79 -16.47
N SER A 255 -12.60 9.83 -15.99
CA SER A 255 -13.06 8.45 -15.78
C SER A 255 -12.49 7.87 -14.49
N LEU A 256 -13.34 7.25 -13.68
CA LEU A 256 -12.91 6.40 -12.55
C LEU A 256 -12.59 4.96 -13.02
N SER A 257 -12.80 4.64 -14.30
CA SER A 257 -12.48 3.35 -14.88
C SER A 257 -11.00 3.28 -15.24
N ARG A 258 -10.32 2.17 -14.91
CA ARG A 258 -8.93 1.96 -15.36
C ARG A 258 -8.81 1.45 -16.80
N GLN A 259 -9.94 1.28 -17.49
CA GLN A 259 -9.99 0.85 -18.89
C GLN A 259 -10.08 2.06 -19.83
N PRO A 260 -9.50 1.99 -21.04
CA PRO A 260 -9.72 3.03 -22.05
C PRO A 260 -11.21 3.16 -22.38
N PRO A 261 -11.62 4.30 -22.98
CA PRO A 261 -12.93 4.40 -23.61
C PRO A 261 -13.22 3.20 -24.53
N ALA A 262 -14.49 2.85 -24.68
CA ALA A 262 -14.90 1.73 -25.52
C ALA A 262 -14.39 1.91 -26.95
N GLY A 263 -13.70 0.90 -27.49
CA GLY A 263 -13.11 0.94 -28.83
C GLY A 263 -11.75 1.65 -28.92
N TRP A 264 -11.23 2.19 -27.82
CA TRP A 264 -9.95 2.91 -27.77
C TRP A 264 -8.86 2.05 -27.09
N THR A 265 -7.59 2.40 -27.30
CA THR A 265 -6.44 1.62 -26.82
C THR A 265 -5.47 2.43 -25.99
N LEU A 266 -4.99 1.84 -24.88
CA LEU A 266 -3.86 2.34 -24.11
C LEU A 266 -2.59 1.62 -24.55
N GLN A 267 -1.48 2.36 -24.66
CA GLN A 267 -0.15 1.78 -24.93
C GLN A 267 0.38 1.00 -23.72
N LYS A 268 0.03 1.44 -22.51
CA LYS A 268 0.45 0.83 -21.24
C LYS A 268 -0.67 0.84 -20.21
N SER A 269 -0.64 -0.10 -19.27
CA SER A 269 -1.56 -0.09 -18.12
C SER A 269 -1.42 1.21 -17.31
N LEU A 270 -2.51 1.62 -16.65
CA LEU A 270 -2.53 2.76 -15.74
C LEU A 270 -2.05 2.31 -14.35
N ILE A 271 -0.98 2.93 -13.85
CA ILE A 271 -0.31 2.53 -12.59
C ILE A 271 -0.39 3.57 -11.47
N ALA A 272 -0.93 4.76 -11.75
CA ALA A 272 -1.17 5.81 -10.76
C ALA A 272 -2.35 6.71 -11.16
N THR A 273 -2.87 7.50 -10.22
CA THR A 273 -3.96 8.47 -10.44
C THR A 273 -3.62 9.83 -9.80
N PRO A 274 -3.99 10.96 -10.43
CA PRO A 274 -4.57 11.04 -11.77
C PRO A 274 -3.52 10.66 -12.83
N THR A 275 -3.94 9.98 -13.88
CA THR A 275 -3.15 9.85 -15.11
C THR A 275 -3.91 10.52 -16.23
N ILE A 276 -3.31 11.53 -16.83
CA ILE A 276 -3.88 12.26 -17.96
C ILE A 276 -3.34 11.63 -19.23
N VAL A 277 -4.22 11.17 -20.12
CA VAL A 277 -3.84 10.55 -21.38
C VAL A 277 -4.43 11.35 -22.53
N LEU A 278 -3.59 11.65 -23.51
CA LEU A 278 -4.00 12.21 -24.79
C LEU A 278 -4.22 11.07 -25.78
N PHE A 279 -5.40 11.06 -26.38
CA PHE A 279 -5.80 10.14 -27.44
C PHE A 279 -5.98 10.89 -28.77
N GLU A 280 -5.53 10.24 -29.84
CA GLU A 280 -5.77 10.66 -31.23
C GLU A 280 -6.21 9.41 -32.01
N GLN A 281 -7.34 9.51 -32.73
CA GLN A 281 -7.97 8.38 -33.44
C GLN A 281 -8.22 7.15 -32.54
N GLY A 282 -8.57 7.40 -31.28
CA GLY A 282 -8.81 6.36 -30.28
C GLY A 282 -7.56 5.62 -29.78
N ASN A 283 -6.35 6.05 -30.16
CA ASN A 283 -5.10 5.47 -29.67
C ASN A 283 -4.42 6.45 -28.73
N GLU A 284 -3.89 5.94 -27.62
CA GLU A 284 -3.03 6.73 -26.76
C GLU A 284 -1.79 7.20 -27.52
N VAL A 285 -1.53 8.50 -27.47
CA VAL A 285 -0.34 9.12 -28.09
C VAL A 285 0.61 9.74 -27.06
N SER A 286 0.11 10.16 -25.90
CA SER A 286 0.90 10.73 -24.80
C SER A 286 0.22 10.52 -23.46
N ARG A 287 1.00 10.50 -22.37
CA ARG A 287 0.46 10.52 -21.01
C ARG A 287 1.30 11.37 -20.05
N LEU A 288 0.64 11.89 -19.03
CA LEU A 288 1.23 12.43 -17.82
C LEU A 288 0.70 11.62 -16.64
N THR A 289 1.59 10.96 -15.92
CA THR A 289 1.25 10.10 -14.77
C THR A 289 1.55 10.81 -13.46
N GLY A 290 0.53 10.91 -12.60
CA GLY A 290 0.60 11.57 -11.30
C GLY A 290 0.52 13.09 -11.40
N TYR A 291 -0.03 13.70 -10.36
CA TYR A 291 -0.08 15.15 -10.18
C TYR A 291 0.27 15.48 -8.73
N ASN A 292 1.15 16.45 -8.52
CA ASN A 292 1.66 16.83 -7.19
C ASN A 292 1.48 18.32 -6.89
N GLY A 293 0.54 18.99 -7.58
CA GLY A 293 0.33 20.44 -7.47
C GLY A 293 1.22 21.29 -8.41
N ASP A 294 2.09 20.66 -9.20
CA ASP A 294 2.91 21.38 -10.20
C ASP A 294 2.10 21.64 -11.49
N MET A 295 1.37 22.76 -11.50
CA MET A 295 0.62 23.21 -12.67
C MET A 295 1.52 23.43 -13.90
N ASN A 296 2.76 23.92 -13.70
CA ASN A 296 3.67 24.21 -14.80
C ASN A 296 4.06 22.93 -15.53
N ARG A 297 4.34 21.85 -14.80
CA ARG A 297 4.63 20.54 -15.39
C ARG A 297 3.49 20.05 -16.28
N PHE A 298 2.24 20.23 -15.83
CA PHE A 298 1.08 19.85 -16.64
C PHE A 298 0.99 20.68 -17.93
N TRP A 299 1.05 22.01 -17.82
CA TRP A 299 0.92 22.90 -18.99
C TRP A 299 2.08 22.73 -19.97
N GLN A 300 3.32 22.60 -19.49
CA GLN A 300 4.48 22.29 -20.33
C GLN A 300 4.31 20.96 -21.07
N TRP A 301 3.82 19.92 -20.38
CA TRP A 301 3.53 18.64 -21.03
C TRP A 301 2.47 18.81 -22.12
N LEU A 302 1.36 19.51 -21.83
CA LEU A 302 0.28 19.70 -22.79
C LEU A 302 0.71 20.52 -24.01
N ASP A 303 1.44 21.61 -23.79
CA ASP A 303 1.97 22.46 -24.87
C ASP A 303 2.97 21.70 -25.75
N SER A 304 3.81 20.83 -25.15
CA SER A 304 4.69 19.96 -25.95
C SER A 304 3.92 19.00 -26.87
N GLN A 305 2.65 18.67 -26.57
CA GLN A 305 1.81 17.88 -27.46
C GLN A 305 1.24 18.70 -28.62
N ARG A 306 1.06 20.03 -28.46
CA ARG A 306 0.66 20.91 -29.57
C ARG A 306 1.76 21.04 -30.61
N MET A 307 3.02 20.95 -30.17
CA MET A 307 4.21 21.07 -31.01
C MET A 307 4.66 19.75 -31.67
N ARG A 308 3.83 18.68 -31.66
CA ARG A 308 4.17 17.45 -32.40
C ARG A 308 4.20 17.76 -33.91
N PRO A 309 5.31 17.49 -34.61
CA PRO A 309 5.44 17.86 -36.00
C PRO A 309 4.70 16.86 -36.90
N GLU A 310 3.41 17.09 -37.14
CA GLU A 310 2.74 16.56 -38.35
C GLU A 310 2.84 17.55 -39.53
N ALA A 311 3.99 18.20 -39.68
CA ALA A 311 4.29 19.09 -40.81
C ALA A 311 5.75 18.98 -41.28
N SER A 312 6.32 17.78 -41.30
CA SER A 312 7.55 17.51 -42.07
C SER A 312 7.57 16.09 -42.61
N ASN A 313 6.72 15.85 -43.61
CA ASN A 313 7.03 14.95 -44.72
C ASN A 313 6.41 15.46 -46.04
N ILE A 314 6.58 16.77 -46.29
CA ILE A 314 6.56 17.34 -47.66
C ILE A 314 7.95 17.89 -48.05
N ALA A 315 8.93 17.91 -47.14
CA ALA A 315 10.27 18.44 -47.40
C ALA A 315 11.38 17.36 -47.59
N ALA A 316 11.03 16.11 -47.91
CA ALA A 316 12.00 15.05 -48.19
C ALA A 316 11.89 14.42 -49.59
N SER A 317 10.95 14.87 -50.44
CA SER A 317 10.86 14.45 -51.86
C SER A 317 11.33 15.51 -52.87
N MET A 318 11.79 16.69 -52.42
CA MET A 318 12.34 17.73 -53.31
C MET A 318 13.88 17.75 -53.39
N VAL A 319 14.58 16.80 -52.77
CA VAL A 319 16.07 16.74 -52.79
C VAL A 319 16.60 15.58 -53.66
N SER A 320 15.76 14.71 -54.25
CA SER A 320 16.24 13.69 -55.23
C SER A 320 16.02 14.07 -56.70
N GLY A 321 15.64 15.31 -56.99
CA GLY A 321 15.41 15.79 -58.34
C GLY A 321 16.37 16.90 -58.75
N ARG A 322 17.67 16.60 -58.90
CA ARG A 322 18.57 17.22 -59.91
C ARG A 322 20.00 16.65 -59.79
N SER A 323 20.53 16.38 -60.99
CA SER A 323 21.88 15.95 -61.40
C SER A 323 22.27 14.51 -61.09
#